data_AF-A0A3G6RF70-F1
#
_entry.id   AF-A0A3G6RF70-F1
#
_cell.length_a   1.000
_cell.length_b   1.000
_cell.length_c   1.000
_cell.angle_alpha   90.00
_cell.angle_beta   90.00
_cell.angle_gamma   90.00
#
_symmetry.space_group_name_H-M   'P 1'
#
loop_
_entity.id
_entity.type
_entity.pdbx_description
1 polymer ?
#
loop_
_entity_poly.entity_id
_entity_poly.type
_entity_poly.pdbx_seq_one_letter_code
_entity_poly.pdbx_strand_id
1 'polypeptide(L)'
;MKKQEKIQEAYSSHWEKVKPYVDENGWCDFKALWGDFGNSKGLEGIELETMDPYDPKYCYFKRPVSLNGINDNNGWIKIESEEDLPKEKGHYWVKNKVSENRIDFDYIDWDCETTIDLWMEFNTHYQRIPQPKPPIY
;
A
#
# COMPACT_ATOMS: atom_id res chain seq x y z
N MET A 1 8.55 -2.73 8.53
CA MET A 1 7.35 -3.42 9.05
C MET A 1 6.91 -4.42 8.01
N LYS A 2 6.65 -5.67 8.40
CA LYS A 2 6.21 -6.73 7.50
C LYS A 2 4.71 -6.57 7.22
N LYS A 3 4.26 -7.02 6.04
CA LYS A 3 2.86 -6.94 5.60
C LYS A 3 1.87 -7.45 6.66
N GLN A 4 2.20 -8.56 7.32
CA GLN A 4 1.37 -9.17 8.36
C GLN A 4 1.20 -8.29 9.60
N GLU A 5 2.25 -7.58 10.03
CA GLU A 5 2.20 -6.67 11.18
C GLU A 5 1.24 -5.51 10.88
N LYS A 6 1.23 -5.02 9.63
CA LYS A 6 0.28 -4.00 9.18
C LYS A 6 -1.16 -4.48 9.19
N ILE A 7 -1.41 -5.71 8.72
CA ILE A 7 -2.74 -6.32 8.76
C ILE A 7 -3.23 -6.44 10.21
N GLN A 8 -2.37 -6.95 11.10
CA GLN A 8 -2.69 -7.07 12.52
C GLN A 8 -3.00 -5.70 13.17
N GLU A 9 -2.17 -4.69 12.90
CA GLU A 9 -2.37 -3.32 13.40
C GLU A 9 -3.73 -2.75 12.95
N ALA A 10 -4.10 -2.96 11.68
CA ALA A 10 -5.34 -2.42 11.12
C ALA A 10 -6.61 -3.05 11.71
N TYR A 11 -6.56 -4.32 12.11
CA TYR A 11 -7.66 -4.96 12.83
C TYR A 11 -7.66 -4.68 14.34
N SER A 12 -6.58 -4.10 14.87
CA SER A 12 -6.47 -3.62 16.26
C SER A 12 -6.92 -4.69 17.28
N SER A 13 -7.77 -4.31 18.24
CA SER A 13 -8.32 -5.19 19.27
C SER A 13 -9.14 -6.37 18.74
N HIS A 14 -9.55 -6.34 17.46
CA HIS A 14 -10.34 -7.39 16.85
C HIS A 14 -9.49 -8.49 16.18
N TRP A 15 -8.17 -8.29 16.07
CA TRP A 15 -7.27 -9.19 15.35
C TRP A 15 -7.40 -10.66 15.76
N GLU A 16 -7.38 -10.95 17.07
CA GLU A 16 -7.44 -12.33 17.58
C GLU A 16 -8.71 -13.08 17.16
N LYS A 17 -9.81 -12.34 16.95
CA LYS A 17 -11.10 -12.89 16.52
C LYS A 17 -11.13 -13.16 15.02
N VAL A 18 -10.57 -12.25 14.21
CA VAL A 18 -10.64 -12.33 12.75
C VAL A 18 -9.50 -13.13 12.13
N LYS A 19 -8.36 -13.28 12.81
CA LYS A 19 -7.14 -13.88 12.24
C LYS A 19 -7.33 -15.21 11.50
N PRO A 20 -8.23 -16.14 11.90
CA PRO A 20 -8.40 -17.40 11.17
C PRO A 20 -9.11 -17.22 9.80
N TYR A 21 -9.72 -16.06 9.58
CA TYR A 21 -10.57 -15.74 8.43
C TYR A 21 -9.98 -14.63 7.56
N VAL A 22 -8.79 -14.12 7.91
CA VAL A 22 -8.09 -13.05 7.19
C VAL A 22 -7.03 -13.65 6.26
N ASP A 23 -7.04 -13.26 4.99
CA ASP A 23 -6.04 -13.67 4.01
C ASP A 23 -4.74 -12.85 4.10
N GLU A 24 -3.75 -13.20 3.26
CA GLU A 24 -2.46 -12.53 3.17
C GLU A 24 -2.50 -11.06 2.69
N ASN A 25 -3.67 -10.59 2.25
CA ASN A 25 -3.94 -9.23 1.80
C ASN A 25 -4.83 -8.45 2.78
N GLY A 26 -5.22 -9.07 3.90
CA GLY A 26 -6.05 -8.47 4.92
C GLY A 26 -7.55 -8.62 4.69
N TRP A 27 -8.01 -9.28 3.63
CA TRP A 27 -9.43 -9.53 3.40
C TRP A 27 -9.95 -10.56 4.37
N CYS A 28 -11.00 -10.22 5.11
CA CYS A 28 -11.69 -11.10 6.04
C CYS A 28 -12.94 -11.68 5.40
N ASP A 29 -13.14 -13.00 5.52
CA ASP A 29 -14.38 -13.68 5.15
C ASP A 29 -15.43 -13.56 6.28
N PHE A 30 -16.35 -12.60 6.13
CA PHE A 30 -17.40 -12.34 7.11
C PHE A 30 -18.44 -13.46 7.16
N LYS A 31 -18.62 -14.19 6.05
CA LYS A 31 -19.55 -15.33 6.02
C LYS A 31 -19.01 -16.44 6.89
N ALA A 32 -17.72 -16.74 6.79
CA ALA A 32 -17.07 -17.75 7.61
C ALA A 32 -17.05 -17.35 9.10
N LEU A 33 -16.87 -16.06 9.40
CA LEU A 33 -16.78 -15.58 10.78
C LEU A 33 -18.15 -15.47 11.48
N TRP A 34 -19.20 -15.01 10.80
CA TRP A 34 -20.50 -14.72 11.45
C TRP A 34 -21.69 -15.52 10.91
N GLY A 35 -21.53 -16.27 9.82
CA GLY A 35 -22.59 -17.12 9.27
C GLY A 35 -23.78 -16.39 8.65
N ASP A 36 -23.78 -15.05 8.58
CA ASP A 36 -24.87 -14.24 8.03
C ASP A 36 -24.36 -13.05 7.20
N PHE A 37 -25.22 -12.49 6.37
CA PHE A 37 -24.94 -11.36 5.50
C PHE A 37 -24.92 -10.04 6.29
N GLY A 38 -23.88 -9.24 6.08
CA GLY A 38 -24.01 -7.78 6.11
C GLY A 38 -23.83 -7.07 7.45
N ASN A 39 -23.70 -7.75 8.59
CA ASN A 39 -23.51 -7.04 9.85
C ASN A 39 -22.03 -6.98 10.23
N SER A 40 -21.43 -5.79 10.16
CA SER A 40 -20.11 -5.46 10.73
C SER A 40 -20.07 -5.53 12.26
N LYS A 41 -21.02 -6.26 12.87
CA LYS A 41 -21.18 -6.42 14.31
C LYS A 41 -19.94 -7.14 14.86
N GLY A 42 -19.24 -6.46 15.76
CA GLY A 42 -18.01 -6.94 16.35
C GLY A 42 -16.74 -6.54 15.59
N LEU A 43 -16.78 -5.51 14.75
CA LEU A 43 -15.64 -4.71 14.26
C LEU A 43 -15.92 -3.21 14.41
N GLU A 44 -16.65 -2.83 15.46
CA GLU A 44 -16.96 -1.43 15.72
C GLU A 44 -15.68 -0.59 15.80
N GLY A 45 -15.72 0.60 15.19
CA GLY A 45 -14.59 1.52 15.15
C GLY A 45 -13.60 1.30 14.00
N ILE A 46 -13.82 0.31 13.13
CA ILE A 46 -13.03 0.10 11.91
C ILE A 46 -13.87 0.48 10.69
N GLU A 47 -13.33 1.37 9.85
CA GLU A 47 -13.89 1.64 8.52
C GLU A 47 -13.49 0.51 7.56
N LEU A 48 -14.46 -0.08 6.89
CA LEU A 48 -14.27 -1.27 6.05
C LEU A 48 -14.57 -0.96 4.58
N GLU A 49 -13.70 -1.44 3.69
CA GLU A 49 -13.95 -1.54 2.27
C GLU A 49 -14.43 -2.95 1.88
N THR A 50 -15.10 -3.05 0.74
CA THR A 50 -15.61 -4.29 0.16
C THR A 50 -14.91 -4.60 -1.15
N MET A 51 -14.72 -5.89 -1.44
CA MET A 51 -14.06 -6.31 -2.68
C MET A 51 -14.87 -5.98 -3.94
N ASP A 52 -16.20 -5.98 -3.83
CA ASP A 52 -17.11 -5.76 -4.94
C ASP A 52 -17.86 -4.42 -4.86
N PRO A 53 -18.28 -3.84 -6.01
CA PRO A 53 -19.11 -2.63 -6.07
C PRO A 53 -20.59 -2.88 -5.72
N TYR A 54 -20.95 -4.11 -5.32
CA TYR A 54 -22.30 -4.42 -4.86
C TYR A 54 -22.60 -3.70 -3.55
N ASP A 55 -23.90 -3.61 -3.22
CA ASP A 55 -24.35 -3.06 -1.94
C ASP A 55 -23.54 -3.70 -0.78
N PRO A 56 -22.83 -2.92 0.05
CA PRO A 56 -21.95 -3.42 1.11
C PRO A 56 -22.60 -4.39 2.10
N LYS A 57 -23.94 -4.43 2.15
CA LYS A 57 -24.70 -5.42 2.93
C LYS A 57 -24.60 -6.85 2.39
N TYR A 58 -24.24 -7.03 1.11
CA TYR A 58 -24.14 -8.34 0.46
C TYR A 58 -22.70 -8.80 0.19
N CYS A 59 -21.69 -7.98 0.48
CA CYS A 59 -20.30 -8.38 0.31
C CYS A 59 -19.78 -9.16 1.52
N TYR A 60 -19.23 -10.34 1.26
CA TYR A 60 -18.64 -11.22 2.28
C TYR A 60 -17.21 -10.87 2.63
N PHE A 61 -16.45 -10.34 1.67
CA PHE A 61 -15.05 -10.00 1.87
C PHE A 61 -14.93 -8.53 2.19
N LYS A 62 -14.48 -8.25 3.41
CA LYS A 62 -14.23 -6.87 3.86
C LYS A 62 -12.85 -6.74 4.46
N ARG A 63 -12.30 -5.54 4.39
CA ARG A 63 -10.98 -5.21 4.92
C ARG A 63 -10.98 -3.80 5.50
N PRO A 64 -10.17 -3.49 6.53
CA PRO A 64 -9.93 -2.11 6.94
C PRO A 64 -9.48 -1.24 5.78
N VAL A 65 -10.10 -0.06 5.61
CA VAL A 65 -9.71 0.94 4.58
C VAL A 65 -8.25 1.37 4.75
N SER A 66 -7.72 1.32 5.98
CA SER A 66 -6.31 1.60 6.30
C SER A 66 -5.30 0.63 5.66
N LEU A 67 -5.77 -0.51 5.13
CA LEU A 67 -4.94 -1.46 4.37
C LEU A 67 -4.95 -1.19 2.87
N ASN A 68 -5.55 -0.08 2.42
CA ASN A 68 -5.41 0.32 1.03
C ASN A 68 -3.94 0.48 0.63
N GLY A 69 -3.63 -0.02 -0.58
CA GLY A 69 -2.25 -0.08 -1.10
C GLY A 69 -1.34 -1.10 -0.43
N ILE A 70 -1.82 -2.00 0.44
CA ILE A 70 -0.95 -3.01 1.06
C ILE A 70 -0.39 -4.04 0.07
N ASN A 71 -1.02 -4.21 -1.09
CA ASN A 71 -0.62 -5.20 -2.09
C ASN A 71 0.52 -4.70 -2.98
N ASP A 72 0.58 -3.40 -3.23
CA ASP A 72 1.54 -2.73 -4.11
C ASP A 72 2.39 -1.70 -3.36
N ASN A 73 2.40 -1.75 -2.03
CA ASN A 73 3.10 -0.81 -1.16
C ASN A 73 2.73 0.66 -1.45
N ASN A 74 1.45 0.93 -1.72
CA ASN A 74 0.93 2.24 -2.15
C ASN A 74 1.65 2.77 -3.41
N GLY A 75 2.07 1.87 -4.31
CA GLY A 75 2.83 2.18 -5.51
C GLY A 75 4.30 2.54 -5.27
N TRP A 76 4.83 2.35 -4.05
CA TRP A 76 6.24 2.56 -3.74
C TRP A 76 7.06 1.32 -4.08
N ILE A 77 8.08 1.50 -4.90
CA ILE A 77 9.07 0.48 -5.21
C ILE A 77 10.23 0.63 -4.24
N LYS A 78 10.61 -0.46 -3.57
CA LYS A 78 11.79 -0.51 -2.72
C LYS A 78 13.03 -0.77 -3.59
N ILE A 79 14.11 -0.05 -3.32
CA ILE A 79 15.40 -0.24 -3.99
C ILE A 79 16.20 -1.23 -3.14
N GLU A 80 16.36 -2.47 -3.62
CA GLU A 80 17.24 -3.47 -3.02
C GLU A 80 18.48 -3.73 -3.89
N SER A 81 18.38 -3.42 -5.18
CA SER A 81 19.40 -3.58 -6.20
C SER A 81 19.28 -2.52 -7.28
N GLU A 82 20.26 -2.48 -8.19
CA GLU A 82 20.22 -1.62 -9.37
C GLU A 82 19.02 -1.94 -10.30
N GLU A 83 18.61 -3.21 -10.37
CA GLU A 83 17.49 -3.65 -11.23
C GLU A 83 16.13 -3.05 -10.80
N ASP A 84 16.04 -2.63 -9.53
CA ASP A 84 14.87 -1.98 -8.96
C ASP A 84 14.80 -0.50 -9.31
N LEU A 85 15.88 0.11 -9.82
CA LEU A 85 15.92 1.54 -10.11
C LEU A 85 14.89 1.94 -11.17
N PRO A 86 14.43 3.20 -11.14
CA PRO A 86 13.55 3.75 -12.17
C PRO A 86 14.07 3.51 -13.59
N LYS A 87 13.27 2.86 -14.43
CA LYS A 87 13.66 2.52 -15.82
C LYS A 87 13.37 3.63 -16.82
N GLU A 88 12.55 4.60 -16.42
CA GLU A 88 12.12 5.72 -17.24
C GLU A 88 12.63 7.01 -16.63
N LYS A 89 12.95 7.99 -17.48
CA LYS A 89 13.22 9.35 -17.02
C LYS A 89 11.93 10.03 -16.55
N GLY A 90 12.03 10.90 -15.56
CA GLY A 90 10.89 11.66 -15.07
C GLY A 90 10.97 12.06 -13.61
N HIS A 91 9.81 12.46 -13.08
CA HIS A 91 9.68 12.92 -11.69
C HIS A 91 9.23 11.79 -10.77
N TYR A 92 9.83 11.74 -9.59
CA TYR A 92 9.62 10.70 -8.61
C TYR A 92 9.48 11.30 -7.20
N TRP A 93 8.57 10.74 -6.43
CA TRP A 93 8.66 10.82 -4.97
C TRP A 93 9.73 9.85 -4.51
N VAL A 94 10.57 10.26 -3.56
CA VAL A 94 11.65 9.42 -3.03
C VAL A 94 11.64 9.43 -1.51
N LYS A 95 12.05 8.31 -0.92
CA LYS A 95 12.38 8.22 0.51
C LYS A 95 13.87 8.00 0.64
N ASN A 96 14.56 8.93 1.26
CA ASN A 96 15.99 8.83 1.48
C ASN A 96 16.33 8.06 2.77
N LYS A 97 17.56 7.58 2.87
CA LYS A 97 18.10 6.88 4.05
C LYS A 97 18.37 7.84 5.22
N VAL A 98 18.59 9.13 4.93
CA VAL A 98 19.02 10.13 5.92
C VAL A 98 17.84 10.73 6.68
N SER A 99 16.68 10.87 6.04
CA SER A 99 15.46 11.37 6.68
C SER A 99 14.35 10.34 6.56
N GLU A 100 14.36 9.36 7.47
CA GLU A 100 13.47 8.19 7.49
C GLU A 100 11.97 8.53 7.38
N ASN A 101 11.56 9.75 7.70
CA ASN A 101 10.17 10.21 7.68
C ASN A 101 9.86 11.29 6.64
N ARG A 102 10.80 11.65 5.76
CA ARG A 102 10.56 12.66 4.73
C ARG A 102 10.35 11.99 3.38
N ILE A 103 9.34 12.46 2.66
CA ILE A 103 9.18 12.21 1.24
C ILE A 103 9.75 13.42 0.52
N ASP A 104 10.71 13.18 -0.35
CA ASP A 104 11.36 14.18 -1.20
C ASP A 104 10.95 14.00 -2.65
N PHE A 105 11.32 14.98 -3.47
CA PHE A 105 11.06 15.02 -4.90
C PHE A 105 12.39 14.97 -5.65
N ASP A 106 12.45 14.15 -6.69
CA ASP A 106 13.63 14.06 -7.54
C ASP A 106 13.25 13.94 -9.03
N TYR A 107 14.13 14.39 -9.91
CA TYR A 107 14.05 14.20 -11.35
C TYR A 107 15.20 13.32 -11.81
N ILE A 108 14.86 12.22 -12.49
CA ILE A 108 15.83 11.25 -12.95
C ILE A 108 16.03 11.39 -14.45
N ASP A 109 17.29 11.59 -14.82
CA ASP A 109 17.85 11.34 -16.14
C ASP A 109 19.17 10.57 -15.93
N TRP A 110 19.21 9.30 -16.35
CA TRP A 110 20.40 8.46 -16.17
C TRP A 110 21.45 8.79 -17.21
N ASP A 111 22.08 9.95 -17.07
CA ASP A 111 23.11 10.41 -18.02
C ASP A 111 24.53 9.93 -17.63
N CYS A 112 24.73 9.37 -16.43
CA CYS A 112 26.01 8.77 -16.01
C CYS A 112 25.91 7.78 -14.83
N GLU A 113 26.90 6.89 -14.70
CA GLU A 113 27.02 5.88 -13.62
C GLU A 113 27.04 6.51 -12.22
N THR A 114 27.65 7.68 -12.04
CA THR A 114 27.70 8.36 -10.73
C THR A 114 26.30 8.68 -10.19
N THR A 115 25.33 8.95 -11.07
CA THR A 115 23.95 9.19 -10.65
C THR A 115 23.30 7.93 -10.10
N ILE A 116 23.59 6.74 -10.67
CA ILE A 116 23.10 5.44 -10.22
C ILE A 116 23.60 5.13 -8.81
N ASP A 117 24.92 5.26 -8.60
CA ASP A 117 25.55 5.00 -7.31
C ASP A 117 24.99 5.90 -6.20
N LEU A 118 24.88 7.21 -6.46
CA LEU A 118 24.30 8.16 -5.51
C LEU A 118 22.84 7.82 -5.20
N TRP A 119 22.05 7.43 -6.20
CA TRP A 119 20.67 7.05 -5.98
C TRP A 119 20.52 5.82 -5.10
N MET A 120 21.31 4.77 -5.37
CA MET A 120 21.35 3.58 -4.54
C MET A 120 21.90 3.87 -3.14
N GLU A 121 22.84 4.80 -3.01
CA GLU A 121 23.42 5.20 -1.73
C GLU A 121 22.40 5.94 -0.87
N PHE A 122 21.64 6.87 -1.44
CA PHE A 122 20.81 7.78 -0.66
C PHE A 122 19.33 7.42 -0.60
N ASN A 123 18.78 6.66 -1.55
CA ASN A 123 17.36 6.35 -1.61
C ASN A 123 17.03 4.92 -1.15
N THR A 124 15.83 4.73 -0.61
CA THR A 124 15.30 3.43 -0.17
C THR A 124 14.07 3.02 -0.95
N HIS A 125 13.24 3.98 -1.35
CA HIS A 125 12.02 3.76 -2.10
C HIS A 125 11.78 4.91 -3.05
N TYR A 126 11.05 4.64 -4.12
CA TYR A 126 10.53 5.68 -5.00
C TYR A 126 9.11 5.36 -5.47
N GLN A 127 8.40 6.39 -5.92
CA GLN A 127 7.11 6.28 -6.57
C GLN A 127 7.07 7.27 -7.73
N ARG A 128 6.73 6.80 -8.94
CA ARG A 128 6.63 7.67 -10.12
C ARG A 128 5.48 8.67 -9.96
N ILE A 129 5.74 9.93 -10.31
CA ILE A 129 4.72 10.97 -10.40
C ILE A 129 4.14 10.93 -11.81
N PRO A 130 2.85 10.59 -12.00
CA PRO A 130 2.22 10.62 -13.32
C PRO A 130 2.29 12.04 -13.89
N GLN A 131 2.64 12.17 -15.17
CA GLN A 131 2.56 13.46 -15.83
C GLN A 131 1.10 13.92 -15.89
N PRO A 132 0.79 15.18 -15.54
CA PRO A 132 -0.56 15.70 -15.67
C PRO A 132 -0.96 15.72 -17.15
N LYS A 133 -2.23 15.44 -17.43
CA LYS A 133 -2.77 15.61 -18.78
C LYS A 133 -2.72 17.10 -19.14
N PRO A 134 -2.34 17.45 -20.37
CA PRO A 134 -2.36 18.85 -20.80
C PRO A 134 -3.80 19.40 -20.71
N PRO A 135 -3.96 20.71 -20.50
CA PRO A 135 -5.26 21.37 -20.63
C PRO A 135 -5.88 21.14 -22.02
N ILE A 136 -7.21 21.08 -22.09
CA ILE A 136 -7.97 20.79 -23.32
C ILE A 136 -8.33 22.07 -24.10
N TYR A 137 -7.87 23.25 -23.66
CA TYR A 137 -8.29 24.54 -24.23
C TYR A 137 -7.84 24.77 -25.67
#